data_AF-A0A914DS72-F1
#
_entry.id   AF-A0A914DS72-F1
#
_cell.length_a   1.000
_cell.length_b   1.000
_cell.length_c   1.000
_cell.angle_alpha   90.00
_cell.angle_beta   90.00
_cell.angle_gamma   90.00
#
_symmetry.space_group_name_H-M   'P 1'
#
loop_
_entity.id
_entity.type
_entity.pdbx_description
1 polymer ?
#
loop_
_entity_poly.entity_id
_entity_poly.type
_entity_poly.pdbx_seq_one_letter_code
_entity_poly.pdbx_strand_id
1 'polypeptide(L)'
;MMNCPVGEVSMVDELSSGPYKHHKKSFASSSAQSFDSNGSDEKSPSELPKSSLFRYATCCDSMLYVLAIFLSILSGCGIASYAIIVGEVVNHFVLVKDHTLSNFHTSLLFIGLMIVEGAVLFILSFIQYYIYHVVAARIVSKIRCAYLKSLLYQDLKFYDGDHNGLTNNIEKIRVTISDKIGAVIRTLIQLVTCLIASFLFCWQLSIALIIMIPFVVLWSEFMSKVKKLLFIIPVAVIIHYFKGPGQSVTII
;
A
#
# COMPACT_ATOMS: atom_id res chain seq x y z
N MET A 1 -6.20 -34.13 -5.13
CA MET A 1 -6.96 -34.45 -3.91
C MET A 1 -6.71 -33.37 -2.87
N MET A 2 -7.55 -32.33 -2.83
CA MET A 2 -7.65 -31.38 -1.72
C MET A 2 -9.13 -31.08 -1.58
N ASN A 3 -9.74 -31.66 -0.55
CA ASN A 3 -11.16 -31.54 -0.25
C ASN A 3 -11.52 -30.07 -0.03
N CYS A 4 -12.45 -29.55 -0.83
CA CYS A 4 -13.28 -28.43 -0.45
C CYS A 4 -14.27 -28.94 0.60
N PRO A 5 -14.28 -28.44 1.85
CA PRO A 5 -15.39 -28.68 2.74
C PRO A 5 -16.62 -27.95 2.18
N VAL A 6 -17.50 -28.73 1.56
CA VAL A 6 -18.90 -28.41 1.28
C VAL A 6 -19.59 -28.31 2.64
N GLY A 7 -19.67 -27.11 3.20
CA GLY A 7 -20.13 -26.93 4.57
C GLY A 7 -20.46 -25.50 4.97
N GLU A 8 -21.05 -24.70 4.07
CA GLU A 8 -21.87 -23.56 4.47
C GLU A 8 -22.81 -23.13 3.33
N VAL A 9 -23.68 -24.07 2.95
CA VAL A 9 -24.79 -23.87 2.00
C VAL A 9 -26.04 -23.32 2.72
N SER A 10 -25.98 -23.00 4.02
CA SER A 10 -27.19 -22.68 4.81
C SER A 10 -27.54 -21.19 4.97
N MET A 11 -26.76 -20.24 4.44
CA MET A 11 -27.10 -18.80 4.49
C MET A 11 -27.38 -18.19 3.12
N VAL A 12 -27.79 -19.02 2.15
CA VAL A 12 -28.25 -18.55 0.83
C VAL A 12 -29.78 -18.44 0.77
N ASP A 13 -30.51 -19.04 1.72
CA ASP A 13 -31.97 -18.99 1.75
C ASP A 13 -32.55 -17.72 2.42
N GLU A 14 -31.80 -17.01 3.27
CA GLU A 14 -32.33 -15.81 3.96
C GLU A 14 -32.18 -14.49 3.18
N LEU A 15 -31.43 -14.47 2.07
CA LEU A 15 -31.28 -13.26 1.23
C LEU A 15 -32.33 -13.15 0.10
N SER A 16 -33.29 -14.07 0.04
CA SER A 16 -34.40 -14.04 -0.94
C SER A 16 -35.56 -13.09 -0.52
N SER A 17 -35.61 -12.58 0.71
CA SER A 17 -36.83 -11.95 1.26
C SER A 17 -36.64 -10.55 1.87
N GLY A 18 -36.03 -9.61 1.15
CA GLY A 18 -35.94 -8.20 1.61
C GLY A 18 -36.07 -7.17 0.49
N PRO A 19 -37.03 -6.23 0.53
CA PRO A 19 -37.29 -5.31 -0.58
C PRO A 19 -36.24 -4.19 -0.65
N TYR A 20 -35.67 -4.02 -1.85
CA TYR A 20 -34.78 -2.92 -2.21
C TYR A 20 -35.49 -1.56 -2.10
N LYS A 21 -34.90 -0.60 -1.36
CA LYS A 21 -35.33 0.80 -1.33
C LYS A 21 -34.19 1.76 -1.67
N HIS A 22 -34.39 2.50 -2.76
CA HIS A 22 -33.60 3.65 -3.20
C HIS A 22 -33.54 4.75 -2.13
N HIS A 23 -32.39 5.44 -1.98
CA HIS A 23 -32.41 6.89 -1.81
C HIS A 23 -31.13 7.60 -2.26
N LYS A 24 -31.36 8.73 -2.95
CA LYS A 24 -30.39 9.65 -3.55
C LYS A 24 -30.14 10.86 -2.64
N LYS A 25 -28.98 11.50 -2.87
CA LYS A 25 -28.61 12.93 -2.70
C LYS A 25 -27.94 13.41 -1.39
N SER A 26 -26.67 13.80 -1.58
CA SER A 26 -26.05 15.10 -1.29
C SER A 26 -25.93 15.56 0.17
N PHE A 27 -24.71 15.69 0.67
CA PHE A 27 -24.08 17.01 0.88
C PHE A 27 -22.61 16.87 1.29
N ALA A 28 -21.84 17.89 0.93
CA ALA A 28 -20.39 18.00 1.00
C ALA A 28 -19.81 17.96 2.43
N SER A 29 -18.57 17.46 2.55
CA SER A 29 -17.39 18.23 2.97
C SER A 29 -16.20 17.26 3.11
N SER A 30 -15.29 17.24 2.12
CA SER A 30 -13.98 17.93 2.18
C SER A 30 -12.97 17.16 3.07
N SER A 31 -12.24 16.17 2.53
CA SER A 31 -10.98 16.26 1.76
C SER A 31 -9.74 16.66 2.57
N ALA A 32 -8.76 15.75 2.61
CA ALA A 32 -7.31 15.99 2.55
C ALA A 32 -6.60 14.61 2.43
N GLN A 33 -6.56 13.98 1.24
CA GLN A 33 -5.50 14.03 0.20
C GLN A 33 -4.15 13.44 0.69
N SER A 34 -3.60 12.31 0.21
CA SER A 34 -3.37 11.71 -1.13
C SER A 34 -2.46 12.53 -2.05
N PHE A 35 -1.24 12.03 -2.26
CA PHE A 35 -0.33 12.44 -3.35
C PHE A 35 -0.47 11.42 -4.49
N ASP A 36 -0.81 11.91 -5.68
CA ASP A 36 -1.31 11.16 -6.85
C ASP A 36 -0.33 11.19 -8.02
N SER A 37 -0.40 10.18 -8.90
CA SER A 37 -0.05 10.32 -10.32
C SER A 37 -0.86 9.37 -11.22
N ASN A 38 -1.98 9.92 -11.71
CA ASN A 38 -2.86 9.67 -12.86
C ASN A 38 -2.75 8.43 -13.78
N GLY A 39 -3.94 7.87 -14.08
CA GLY A 39 -4.29 7.18 -15.32
C GLY A 39 -5.69 6.52 -15.30
N SER A 40 -6.69 7.20 -15.87
CA SER A 40 -8.10 6.82 -16.16
C SER A 40 -9.14 6.84 -15.01
N ASP A 41 -10.04 7.84 -15.12
CA ASP A 41 -11.30 7.97 -14.40
C ASP A 41 -12.24 6.79 -14.69
N GLU A 42 -12.43 5.89 -13.72
CA GLU A 42 -13.54 4.94 -13.71
C GLU A 42 -14.17 4.98 -12.31
N LYS A 43 -15.47 5.31 -12.28
CA LYS A 43 -16.33 5.42 -11.10
C LYS A 43 -16.00 4.32 -10.07
N SER A 44 -15.49 4.74 -8.92
CA SER A 44 -15.34 3.88 -7.74
C SER A 44 -16.70 3.23 -7.42
N PRO A 45 -16.84 1.89 -7.49
CA PRO A 45 -18.06 1.25 -7.04
C PRO A 45 -18.12 1.43 -5.53
N SER A 46 -19.25 1.97 -5.07
CA SER A 46 -19.71 2.08 -3.68
C SER A 46 -18.88 1.28 -2.69
N GLU A 47 -18.28 1.96 -1.71
CA GLU A 47 -17.51 1.33 -0.62
C GLU A 47 -18.32 0.20 0.01
N LEU A 48 -18.04 -1.02 -0.44
CA LEU A 48 -18.51 -2.21 0.23
C LEU A 48 -17.83 -2.20 1.61
N PRO A 49 -18.57 -2.48 2.70
CA PRO A 49 -17.99 -2.55 4.02
C PRO A 49 -16.75 -3.46 3.98
N LYS A 50 -15.59 -2.90 4.37
CA LYS A 50 -14.27 -3.57 4.30
C LYS A 50 -14.26 -4.92 5.04
N SER A 51 -15.17 -5.08 6.01
CA SER A 51 -15.40 -6.33 6.75
C SER A 51 -16.06 -7.44 5.92
N SER A 52 -16.85 -7.11 4.90
CA SER A 52 -17.49 -8.11 4.03
C SER A 52 -16.52 -8.74 3.03
N LEU A 53 -15.40 -8.07 2.72
CA LEU A 53 -14.35 -8.62 1.85
C LEU A 53 -13.61 -9.79 2.52
N PHE A 54 -13.42 -9.73 3.84
CA PHE A 54 -12.73 -10.76 4.62
C PHE A 54 -13.63 -11.94 5.02
N ARG A 55 -14.94 -11.85 4.78
CA ARG A 55 -15.90 -12.93 5.10
C ARG A 55 -15.61 -14.24 4.34
N TYR A 56 -14.84 -14.18 3.25
CA TYR A 56 -14.46 -15.35 2.45
C TYR A 56 -13.09 -15.97 2.85
N ALA A 57 -12.43 -15.44 3.89
CA ALA A 57 -11.17 -15.97 4.40
C ALA A 57 -11.42 -17.25 5.24
N THR A 58 -10.82 -18.38 4.83
CA THR A 58 -10.87 -19.63 5.58
C THR A 58 -9.96 -19.52 6.82
N CYS A 59 -10.26 -20.27 7.90
CA CYS A 59 -9.46 -20.27 9.13
C CYS A 59 -7.95 -20.47 8.89
N CYS A 60 -7.56 -21.38 7.99
CA CYS A 60 -6.16 -21.59 7.60
C CYS A 60 -5.52 -20.37 6.91
N ASP A 61 -6.28 -19.64 6.07
CA ASP A 61 -5.80 -18.41 5.42
C ASP A 61 -5.64 -17.27 6.45
N SER A 62 -6.52 -17.23 7.46
CA SER A 62 -6.41 -16.28 8.57
C SER A 62 -5.16 -16.53 9.42
N MET A 63 -4.83 -17.78 9.74
CA MET A 63 -3.60 -18.11 10.48
C MET A 63 -2.34 -17.73 9.70
N LEU A 64 -2.30 -18.00 8.38
CA LEU A 64 -1.19 -17.58 7.51
C LEU A 64 -1.04 -16.06 7.45
N TYR A 65 -2.16 -15.32 7.43
CA TYR A 65 -2.14 -13.86 7.42
C TYR A 65 -1.63 -13.28 8.74
N VAL A 66 -2.03 -13.85 9.88
CA VAL A 66 -1.51 -13.47 11.21
C VAL A 66 -0.02 -13.73 11.30
N LEU A 67 0.45 -14.89 10.81
CA LEU A 67 1.89 -15.18 10.73
C LEU A 67 2.65 -14.14 9.90
N ALA A 68 2.10 -13.72 8.76
CA ALA A 68 2.70 -12.68 7.93
C ALA A 68 2.83 -11.33 8.67
N ILE A 69 1.84 -10.97 9.50
CA ILE A 69 1.90 -9.76 10.33
C ILE A 69 3.03 -9.87 11.37
N PHE A 70 3.17 -11.02 12.04
CA PHE A 70 4.27 -11.24 12.98
C PHE A 70 5.65 -11.12 12.30
N LEU A 71 5.79 -11.72 11.11
CA LEU A 71 7.01 -11.59 10.30
C LEU A 71 7.25 -10.13 9.86
N SER A 72 6.19 -9.38 9.58
CA SER A 72 6.26 -7.95 9.26
C SER A 72 6.74 -7.09 10.42
N ILE A 73 6.41 -7.47 11.65
CA ILE A 73 6.90 -6.79 12.85
C ILE A 73 8.40 -7.00 12.97
N LEU A 74 8.85 -8.25 12.81
CA LEU A 74 10.26 -8.60 12.92
C LEU A 74 11.11 -7.94 11.83
N SER A 75 10.65 -7.95 10.59
CA SER A 75 11.36 -7.32 9.47
C SER A 75 11.32 -5.79 9.51
N GLY A 76 10.26 -5.19 10.07
CA GLY A 76 10.16 -3.77 10.37
C GLY A 76 11.07 -3.33 11.52
N CYS A 77 11.36 -4.21 12.47
CA CYS A 77 12.39 -3.98 13.50
C CYS A 77 13.80 -4.09 12.91
N GLY A 78 13.98 -5.03 11.97
CA GLY A 78 15.24 -5.30 11.29
C GLY A 78 15.93 -4.08 10.65
N ILE A 79 15.16 -3.16 10.07
CA ILE A 79 15.75 -1.95 9.47
C ILE A 79 16.31 -1.00 10.54
N ALA A 80 15.69 -0.96 11.73
CA ALA A 80 16.18 -0.16 12.84
C ALA A 80 17.40 -0.82 13.49
N SER A 81 17.38 -2.14 13.70
CA SER A 81 18.56 -2.87 14.22
C SER A 81 19.77 -2.69 13.32
N TYR A 82 19.60 -2.80 12.00
CA TYR A 82 20.66 -2.58 11.04
C TYR A 82 21.31 -1.19 11.19
N ALA A 83 20.49 -0.13 11.33
CA ALA A 83 21.01 1.22 11.51
C ALA A 83 21.85 1.38 12.79
N ILE A 84 21.46 0.71 13.88
CA ILE A 84 22.20 0.73 15.16
C ILE A 84 23.55 0.05 15.02
N ILE A 85 23.58 -1.15 14.44
CA ILE A 85 24.81 -1.89 14.24
C ILE A 85 25.75 -1.05 13.35
N VAL A 86 25.24 -0.39 12.31
CA VAL A 86 26.07 0.42 11.40
C VAL A 86 26.68 1.59 12.16
N GLY A 87 25.89 2.24 13.02
CA GLY A 87 26.37 3.30 13.91
C GLY A 87 27.53 2.84 14.79
N GLU A 88 27.42 1.67 15.43
CA GLU A 88 28.46 1.14 16.31
C GLU A 88 29.73 0.76 15.52
N VAL A 89 29.56 0.17 14.33
CA VAL A 89 30.68 -0.16 13.45
C VAL A 89 31.43 1.09 13.02
N VAL A 90 30.72 2.14 12.59
CA VAL A 90 31.34 3.42 12.23
C VAL A 90 32.05 4.03 13.44
N ASN A 91 31.44 4.01 14.62
CA ASN A 91 32.04 4.52 15.85
C ASN A 91 33.36 3.80 16.17
N HIS A 92 33.39 2.46 16.08
CA HIS A 92 34.59 1.67 16.28
C HIS A 92 35.68 1.99 15.25
N PHE A 93 35.33 2.17 13.96
CA PHE A 93 36.29 2.53 12.92
C PHE A 93 36.86 3.95 13.07
N VAL A 94 36.07 4.91 13.57
CA VAL A 94 36.51 6.29 13.77
C VAL A 94 37.40 6.43 15.01
N LEU A 95 37.09 5.71 16.09
CA LEU A 95 37.80 5.81 17.37
C LEU A 95 39.09 4.99 17.41
N VAL A 96 39.16 3.85 16.71
CA VAL A 96 40.34 2.98 16.71
C VAL A 96 41.31 3.41 15.61
N LYS A 97 42.21 4.32 15.95
CA LYS A 97 43.27 4.82 15.05
C LYS A 97 44.55 3.96 15.08
N ASP A 98 44.66 3.03 16.02
CA ASP A 98 45.85 2.21 16.25
C ASP A 98 45.73 0.80 15.64
N HIS A 99 46.69 0.45 14.79
CA HIS A 99 46.79 -0.83 14.08
C HIS A 99 47.26 -2.00 14.97
N THR A 100 46.58 -2.24 16.10
CA THR A 100 46.86 -3.41 16.94
C THR A 100 46.17 -4.66 16.36
N LEU A 101 46.86 -5.81 16.32
CA LEU A 101 46.32 -7.06 15.77
C LEU A 101 45.02 -7.53 16.43
N SER A 102 44.79 -7.20 17.71
CA SER A 102 43.53 -7.50 18.42
C SER A 102 42.32 -6.77 17.81
N ASN A 103 42.53 -5.54 17.33
CA ASN A 103 41.47 -4.68 16.78
C ASN A 103 41.03 -5.14 15.37
N PHE A 104 41.89 -5.90 14.69
CA PHE A 104 41.55 -6.51 13.40
C PHE A 104 40.51 -7.63 13.56
N HIS A 105 40.63 -8.45 14.60
CA HIS A 105 39.68 -9.53 14.87
C HIS A 105 38.29 -8.99 15.23
N THR A 106 38.21 -7.95 16.09
CA THR A 106 36.93 -7.32 16.46
C THR A 106 36.25 -6.69 15.24
N SER A 107 37.01 -6.00 14.39
CA SER A 107 36.50 -5.41 13.14
C SER A 107 35.93 -6.46 12.19
N LEU A 108 36.60 -7.61 12.04
CA LEU A 108 36.08 -8.73 11.23
C LEU A 108 34.79 -9.32 11.81
N LEU A 109 34.65 -9.42 13.13
CA LEU A 109 33.42 -9.90 13.77
C LEU A 109 32.24 -8.96 13.50
N PHE A 110 32.44 -7.66 13.58
CA PHE A 110 31.41 -6.66 13.27
C PHE A 110 30.93 -6.74 11.81
N ILE A 111 31.86 -6.92 10.86
CA ILE A 111 31.53 -7.14 9.45
C ILE A 111 30.78 -8.46 9.27
N GLY A 112 31.18 -9.52 9.98
CA GLY A 112 30.47 -10.79 10.01
C GLY A 112 29.03 -10.67 10.50
N LEU A 113 28.81 -9.93 11.59
CA LEU A 113 27.48 -9.67 12.15
C LEU A 113 26.56 -8.94 11.15
N MET A 114 27.09 -7.97 10.40
CA MET A 114 26.34 -7.28 9.33
C MET A 114 25.85 -8.22 8.24
N ILE A 115 26.73 -9.11 7.78
CA ILE A 115 26.40 -10.06 6.72
C ILE A 115 25.34 -11.04 7.20
N VAL A 116 25.48 -11.55 8.43
CA VAL A 116 24.52 -12.48 9.04
C VAL A 116 23.17 -11.81 9.23
N GLU A 117 23.12 -10.58 9.76
CA GLU A 117 21.86 -9.85 9.92
C GLU A 117 21.19 -9.60 8.57
N GLY A 118 21.95 -9.13 7.56
CA GLY A 118 21.43 -8.90 6.22
C GLY A 118 20.83 -10.15 5.58
N ALA A 119 21.49 -11.31 5.74
CA ALA A 119 20.98 -12.58 5.25
C ALA A 119 19.67 -12.98 5.96
N VAL A 120 19.60 -12.82 7.28
CA VAL A 120 18.40 -13.12 8.08
C VAL A 120 17.24 -12.22 7.66
N LEU A 121 17.47 -10.91 7.51
CA LEU A 121 16.45 -9.95 7.09
C LEU A 121 15.95 -10.18 5.67
N PHE A 122 16.83 -10.59 4.77
CA PHE A 122 16.47 -10.97 3.40
C PHE A 122 15.52 -12.18 3.40
N ILE A 123 15.88 -13.24 4.12
CA ILE A 123 15.06 -14.47 4.21
C ILE A 123 13.69 -14.16 4.84
N LEU A 124 13.67 -13.42 5.96
CA LEU A 124 12.45 -13.01 6.67
C LEU A 124 11.52 -12.16 5.79
N SER A 125 12.08 -11.20 5.05
CA SER A 125 11.28 -10.32 4.19
C SER A 125 10.78 -11.07 2.96
N PHE A 126 11.57 -12.00 2.40
CA PHE A 126 11.16 -12.83 1.28
C PHE A 126 9.99 -13.76 1.65
N ILE A 127 10.10 -14.47 2.78
CA ILE A 127 9.03 -15.37 3.24
C ILE A 127 7.76 -14.58 3.59
N GLN A 128 7.90 -13.40 4.21
CA GLN A 128 6.77 -12.50 4.48
C GLN A 128 6.05 -12.11 3.19
N TYR A 129 6.77 -11.61 2.18
CA TYR A 129 6.20 -11.17 0.92
C TYR A 129 5.51 -12.33 0.18
N TYR A 130 6.14 -13.50 0.18
CA TYR A 130 5.57 -14.71 -0.40
C TYR A 130 4.23 -15.08 0.23
N ILE A 131 4.12 -15.06 1.57
CA ILE A 131 2.87 -15.39 2.26
C ILE A 131 1.76 -14.39 1.90
N TYR A 132 2.05 -13.08 1.84
CA TYR A 132 1.05 -12.09 1.42
C TYR A 132 0.53 -12.35 0.01
N HIS A 133 1.40 -12.68 -0.94
CA HIS A 133 1.04 -13.02 -2.31
C HIS A 133 0.19 -14.29 -2.41
N VAL A 134 0.56 -15.34 -1.67
CA VAL A 134 -0.20 -16.60 -1.64
C VAL A 134 -1.60 -16.40 -1.06
N VAL A 135 -1.73 -15.67 0.06
CA VAL A 135 -3.03 -15.38 0.67
C VAL A 135 -3.90 -14.55 -0.27
N ALA A 136 -3.35 -13.53 -0.91
CA ALA A 136 -4.07 -12.72 -1.90
C ALA A 136 -4.57 -13.55 -3.09
N ALA A 137 -3.74 -14.44 -3.62
CA ALA A 137 -4.11 -15.31 -4.73
C ALA A 137 -5.28 -16.25 -4.36
N ARG A 138 -5.27 -16.82 -3.14
CA ARG A 138 -6.35 -17.67 -2.64
C ARG A 138 -7.67 -16.91 -2.50
N ILE A 139 -7.65 -15.73 -1.91
CA ILE A 139 -8.84 -14.87 -1.73
C ILE A 139 -9.43 -14.50 -3.09
N VAL A 140 -8.59 -14.12 -4.06
CA VAL A 140 -9.05 -13.69 -5.39
C VAL A 140 -9.60 -14.84 -6.21
N SER A 141 -8.99 -16.03 -6.11
CA SER A 141 -9.48 -17.22 -6.81
C SER A 141 -10.89 -17.58 -6.35
N LYS A 142 -11.12 -17.48 -5.04
CA LYS A 142 -12.42 -17.68 -4.41
C LYS A 142 -13.47 -16.66 -4.85
N ILE A 143 -13.10 -15.37 -4.90
CA ILE A 143 -13.96 -14.29 -5.43
C ILE A 143 -14.31 -14.53 -6.90
N ARG A 144 -13.34 -14.94 -7.72
CA ARG A 144 -13.56 -15.24 -9.15
C ARG A 144 -14.56 -16.38 -9.34
N CYS A 145 -14.47 -17.45 -8.54
CA CYS A 145 -15.43 -18.56 -8.60
C CYS A 145 -16.85 -18.11 -8.21
N ALA A 146 -16.99 -17.35 -7.12
CA ALA A 146 -18.29 -16.82 -6.70
C ALA A 146 -18.89 -15.88 -7.75
N TYR A 147 -18.04 -15.02 -8.33
CA TYR A 147 -18.43 -14.09 -9.38
C TYR A 147 -18.91 -14.81 -10.66
N LEU A 148 -18.13 -15.79 -11.15
CA LEU A 148 -18.52 -16.61 -12.30
C LEU A 148 -19.82 -17.35 -12.06
N LYS A 149 -20.02 -17.88 -10.84
CA LYS A 149 -21.28 -18.52 -10.47
C LYS A 149 -22.45 -17.56 -10.57
N SER A 150 -22.37 -16.35 -10.00
CA SER A 150 -23.44 -15.35 -10.11
C SER A 150 -23.69 -14.91 -11.56
N LEU A 151 -22.63 -14.79 -12.36
CA LEU A 151 -22.72 -14.36 -13.75
C LEU A 151 -23.53 -15.35 -14.62
N LEU A 152 -23.43 -16.65 -14.33
CA LEU A 152 -24.17 -17.70 -15.05
C LEU A 152 -25.68 -17.71 -14.74
N TYR A 153 -26.11 -17.17 -13.59
CA TYR A 153 -27.53 -17.12 -13.20
C TYR A 153 -28.21 -15.80 -13.57
N GLN A 154 -27.53 -14.90 -14.28
CA GLN A 154 -28.03 -13.55 -14.54
C GLN A 154 -28.75 -13.45 -15.90
N ASP A 155 -29.84 -12.66 -15.95
CA ASP A 155 -30.69 -12.50 -17.14
C ASP A 155 -29.96 -11.86 -18.34
N LEU A 156 -30.40 -12.19 -19.56
CA LEU A 156 -29.82 -11.70 -20.83
C LEU A 156 -29.75 -10.17 -20.92
N LYS A 157 -30.67 -9.44 -20.26
CA LYS A 157 -30.66 -7.96 -20.19
C LYS A 157 -29.43 -7.38 -19.50
N PHE A 158 -28.74 -8.15 -18.66
CA PHE A 158 -27.49 -7.72 -18.02
C PHE A 158 -26.30 -7.79 -18.99
N TYR A 159 -26.39 -8.64 -20.02
CA TYR A 159 -25.29 -8.86 -20.95
C TYR A 159 -25.13 -7.72 -21.98
N ASP A 160 -26.16 -6.90 -22.17
CA ASP A 160 -26.12 -5.71 -23.03
C ASP A 160 -25.43 -4.49 -22.38
N GLY A 161 -25.04 -4.59 -21.10
CA GLY A 161 -24.30 -3.55 -20.39
C GLY A 161 -22.79 -3.63 -20.62
N ASP A 162 -22.11 -2.48 -20.69
CA ASP A 162 -20.65 -2.40 -20.77
C ASP A 162 -20.04 -2.85 -19.42
N HIS A 163 -19.75 -4.15 -19.28
CA HIS A 163 -19.31 -4.80 -18.03
C HIS A 163 -17.86 -5.28 -18.08
N ASN A 164 -17.11 -4.82 -19.09
CA ASN A 164 -15.71 -5.15 -19.33
C ASN A 164 -14.79 -4.73 -18.17
N GLY A 165 -15.20 -3.75 -17.36
CA GLY A 165 -14.44 -3.28 -16.20
C GLY A 165 -14.38 -4.25 -15.02
N LEU A 166 -15.25 -5.26 -14.94
CA LEU A 166 -15.36 -6.05 -13.71
C LEU A 166 -14.17 -6.99 -13.46
N THR A 167 -13.59 -7.56 -14.52
CA THR A 167 -12.37 -8.37 -14.42
C THR A 167 -11.18 -7.52 -13.98
N ASN A 168 -11.09 -6.28 -14.50
CA ASN A 168 -10.11 -5.28 -14.07
C ASN A 168 -10.30 -4.88 -12.60
N ASN A 169 -11.54 -4.80 -12.12
CA ASN A 169 -11.82 -4.50 -10.72
C ASN A 169 -11.35 -5.64 -9.79
N ILE A 170 -11.57 -6.90 -10.17
CA ILE A 170 -11.06 -8.07 -9.42
C ILE A 170 -9.52 -8.11 -9.42
N GLU A 171 -8.91 -7.74 -10.54
CA GLU A 171 -7.45 -7.59 -10.67
C GLU A 171 -6.90 -6.51 -9.73
N LYS A 172 -7.50 -5.31 -9.75
CA LYS A 172 -7.16 -4.21 -8.84
C LYS A 172 -7.28 -4.63 -7.37
N ILE A 173 -8.32 -5.39 -7.02
CA ILE A 173 -8.52 -5.93 -5.66
C ILE A 173 -7.35 -6.86 -5.27
N ARG A 174 -6.91 -7.74 -6.18
CA ARG A 174 -5.75 -8.61 -5.90
C ARG A 174 -4.51 -7.82 -5.55
N VAL A 175 -4.12 -6.89 -6.42
CA VAL A 175 -2.92 -6.08 -6.25
C VAL A 175 -3.01 -5.26 -4.97
N THR A 176 -4.20 -4.74 -4.67
CA THR A 176 -4.43 -4.00 -3.42
C THR A 176 -4.17 -4.88 -2.20
N ILE A 177 -4.67 -6.12 -2.19
CA ILE A 177 -4.48 -7.04 -1.06
C ILE A 177 -3.04 -7.54 -0.95
N SER A 178 -2.42 -7.94 -2.07
CA SER A 178 -1.07 -8.53 -2.06
C SER A 178 0.01 -7.50 -1.76
N ASP A 179 -0.07 -6.32 -2.38
CA ASP A 179 1.02 -5.36 -2.38
C ASP A 179 0.73 -4.20 -1.44
N LYS A 180 -0.46 -3.61 -1.52
CA LYS A 180 -0.76 -2.35 -0.80
C LYS A 180 -1.03 -2.58 0.67
N ILE A 181 -1.90 -3.53 1.04
CA ILE A 181 -2.26 -3.77 2.45
C ILE A 181 -1.04 -4.24 3.25
N GLY A 182 -0.31 -5.23 2.73
CA GLY A 182 0.91 -5.73 3.36
C GLY A 182 1.99 -4.64 3.51
N ALA A 183 2.19 -3.83 2.47
CA ALA A 183 3.14 -2.72 2.53
C ALA A 183 2.73 -1.66 3.55
N VAL A 184 1.45 -1.26 3.61
CA VAL A 184 0.98 -0.25 4.58
C VAL A 184 1.20 -0.70 6.02
N ILE A 185 0.88 -1.95 6.35
CA ILE A 185 1.09 -2.47 7.70
C ILE A 185 2.58 -2.47 8.04
N ARG A 186 3.42 -2.96 7.11
CA ARG A 186 4.87 -2.97 7.28
C ARG A 186 5.45 -1.57 7.46
N THR A 187 5.04 -0.61 6.65
CA THR A 187 5.55 0.76 6.72
C THR A 187 5.13 1.47 7.99
N LEU A 188 3.93 1.20 8.51
CA LEU A 188 3.49 1.72 9.81
C LEU A 188 4.34 1.18 10.96
N ILE A 189 4.57 -0.13 11.00
CA ILE A 189 5.45 -0.77 12.00
C ILE A 189 6.85 -0.17 11.89
N GLN A 190 7.41 -0.14 10.68
CA GLN A 190 8.74 0.40 10.41
C GLN A 190 8.86 1.86 10.85
N LEU A 191 7.86 2.68 10.56
CA LEU A 191 7.82 4.08 10.97
C LEU A 191 7.86 4.20 12.49
N VAL A 192 7.06 3.42 13.21
CA VAL A 192 7.04 3.43 14.68
C VAL A 192 8.39 3.00 15.25
N THR A 193 8.96 1.89 14.77
CA THR A 193 10.26 1.40 15.25
C THR A 193 11.39 2.39 14.97
N CYS A 194 11.46 2.95 13.76
CA CYS A 194 12.47 3.94 13.41
C CYS A 194 12.32 5.24 14.21
N LEU A 195 11.09 5.68 14.47
CA LEU A 195 10.83 6.86 15.29
C LEU A 195 11.36 6.65 16.70
N ILE A 196 11.02 5.51 17.32
CA ILE A 196 11.49 5.14 18.66
C ILE A 196 13.02 5.07 18.69
N ALA A 197 13.63 4.35 17.75
CA ALA A 197 15.08 4.24 17.66
C ALA A 197 15.75 5.62 17.52
N SER A 198 15.23 6.48 16.64
CA SER A 198 15.78 7.83 16.43
C SER A 198 15.78 8.65 17.72
N PHE A 199 14.66 8.67 18.46
CA PHE A 199 14.57 9.40 19.72
C PHE A 199 15.54 8.90 20.79
N LEU A 200 15.86 7.61 20.80
CA LEU A 200 16.79 7.01 21.77
C LEU A 200 18.24 7.45 21.55
N PHE A 201 18.70 7.60 20.30
CA PHE A 201 20.08 8.01 20.03
C PHE A 201 20.30 9.50 20.25
N CYS A 202 19.52 10.35 19.57
CA CYS A 202 19.77 11.79 19.53
C CYS A 202 18.45 12.56 19.43
N TRP A 203 17.81 12.83 20.57
CA TRP A 203 16.54 13.57 20.62
C TRP A 203 16.59 14.94 19.92
N GLN A 204 17.73 15.64 19.96
CA GLN A 204 17.90 16.94 19.29
C GLN A 204 17.86 16.83 17.76
N LEU A 205 18.51 15.81 17.18
CA LEU A 205 18.50 15.56 15.74
C LEU A 205 17.13 15.09 15.27
N SER A 206 16.45 14.24 16.05
CA SER A 206 15.10 13.74 15.73
C SER A 206 14.07 14.87 15.64
N ILE A 207 14.09 15.81 16.59
CA ILE A 207 13.16 16.96 16.58
C ILE A 207 13.40 17.83 15.33
N ALA A 208 14.65 18.06 14.95
CA ALA A 208 14.98 18.80 13.73
C ALA A 208 14.41 18.10 12.47
N LEU A 209 14.51 16.77 12.38
CA LEU A 209 13.93 16.02 11.26
C LEU A 209 12.39 16.11 11.23
N ILE A 210 11.73 16.06 12.39
CA ILE A 210 10.27 16.20 12.48
C ILE A 210 9.81 17.57 11.97
N ILE A 211 10.56 18.64 12.23
CA ILE A 211 10.27 19.98 11.71
C ILE A 211 10.49 20.06 10.19
N MET A 212 11.45 19.31 9.65
CA MET A 212 11.73 19.29 8.20
C MET A 212 10.65 18.57 7.39
N ILE A 213 9.97 17.56 7.96
CA ILE A 213 8.90 16.81 7.26
C ILE A 213 7.79 17.73 6.73
N PRO A 214 7.09 18.56 7.54
CA PRO A 214 6.05 19.45 7.02
C PRO A 214 6.60 20.50 6.05
N PHE A 215 7.84 20.95 6.23
CA PHE A 215 8.49 21.87 5.29
C PHE A 215 8.64 21.24 3.89
N VAL A 216 9.09 19.99 3.83
CA VAL A 216 9.19 19.23 2.57
C VAL A 216 7.81 19.00 1.94
N VAL A 217 6.78 18.72 2.75
CA VAL A 217 5.41 18.54 2.25
C VAL A 217 4.90 19.85 1.63
N LEU A 218 5.04 20.99 2.32
CA LEU A 218 4.66 22.30 1.79
C LEU A 218 5.39 22.64 0.48
N TRP A 219 6.68 22.31 0.42
CA TRP A 219 7.49 22.50 -0.79
C TRP A 219 7.02 21.61 -1.94
N SER A 220 6.66 20.35 -1.67
CA SER A 220 6.14 19.44 -2.70
C SER A 220 4.79 19.91 -3.27
N GLU A 221 3.90 20.43 -2.43
CA GLU A 221 2.62 20.99 -2.86
C GLU A 221 2.81 22.26 -3.71
N PHE A 222 3.75 23.12 -3.31
CA PHE A 222 4.14 24.28 -4.10
C PHE A 222 4.64 23.88 -5.49
N MET A 223 5.57 22.92 -5.57
CA MET A 223 6.09 22.40 -6.85
C MET A 223 5.00 21.76 -7.72
N SER A 224 4.04 21.04 -7.11
CA SER A 224 2.90 20.47 -7.83
C SER A 224 2.00 21.55 -8.45
N LYS A 225 1.79 22.68 -7.77
CA LYS A 225 1.06 23.84 -8.31
C LYS A 225 1.84 24.53 -9.42
N VAL A 226 3.15 24.72 -9.24
CA VAL A 226 4.03 25.34 -10.25
C VAL A 226 4.05 24.53 -11.55
N LYS A 227 4.14 23.20 -11.47
CA LYS A 227 4.06 22.31 -12.66
C LYS A 227 2.74 22.46 -13.41
N LYS A 228 1.61 22.56 -12.69
CA LYS A 228 0.29 22.80 -13.30
C LYS A 228 0.25 24.16 -14.00
N LEU A 229 0.75 25.22 -13.35
CA LEU A 229 0.80 26.56 -13.94
C LEU A 229 1.67 26.60 -15.20
N LEU A 230 2.86 26.00 -15.15
CA LEU A 230 3.81 25.94 -16.26
C LEU A 230 3.24 25.22 -17.48
N PHE A 231 2.41 24.19 -17.29
CA PHE A 231 1.75 23.48 -18.39
C PHE A 231 0.54 24.25 -18.96
N ILE A 232 -0.21 24.97 -18.10
CA ILE A 232 -1.40 25.73 -18.49
C ILE A 232 -1.06 26.97 -19.31
N ILE A 233 0.03 27.69 -18.97
CA ILE A 233 0.44 28.92 -19.65
C ILE A 233 0.66 28.74 -21.17
N PRO A 234 1.47 27.79 -21.67
CA PRO A 234 1.69 27.62 -23.11
C PRO A 234 0.42 27.15 -23.83
N VAL A 235 -0.41 26.29 -23.20
CA VAL A 235 -1.70 25.87 -23.77
C VAL A 235 -2.64 27.07 -23.91
N ALA A 236 -2.72 27.95 -22.90
CA ALA A 236 -3.53 29.17 -22.96
C ALA A 236 -3.01 30.16 -24.02
N VAL A 237 -1.70 30.32 -24.15
CA VAL A 237 -1.08 31.18 -25.19
C VAL A 237 -1.32 30.63 -26.59
N ILE A 238 -1.22 29.31 -26.79
CA ILE A 238 -1.50 28.66 -28.08
C ILE A 238 -2.99 28.82 -28.44
N ILE A 239 -3.90 28.62 -27.49
CA ILE A 239 -5.34 28.85 -27.69
C ILE A 239 -5.61 30.31 -28.07
N HIS A 240 -4.95 31.26 -27.42
CA HIS A 240 -5.06 32.68 -27.75
C HIS A 240 -4.46 33.02 -29.12
N TYR A 241 -3.35 32.40 -29.52
CA TYR A 241 -2.74 32.58 -30.85
C TYR A 241 -3.60 32.00 -31.98
N PHE A 242 -4.27 30.86 -31.75
CA PHE A 242 -5.22 30.27 -32.71
C PHE A 242 -6.56 31.01 -32.76
N LYS A 243 -6.92 31.73 -31.70
CA LYS A 243 -8.11 32.58 -31.64
C LYS A 243 -7.81 33.93 -32.30
N GLY A 244 -7.84 33.95 -33.64
CA GLY A 244 -7.72 35.18 -34.43
C GLY A 244 -8.73 36.27 -34.00
N PRO A 245 -8.43 37.55 -34.30
CA PRO A 245 -9.17 38.71 -33.79
C PRO A 245 -10.59 38.73 -34.37
N GLY A 246 -11.59 38.21 -33.66
CA GLY A 246 -12.96 38.28 -34.16
C GLY A 246 -14.06 37.48 -33.47
N GLN A 247 -13.80 36.61 -32.50
CA GLN A 247 -14.89 35.93 -31.78
C GLN A 247 -14.66 35.83 -30.26
N SER A 248 -15.38 36.67 -29.51
CA SER A 248 -15.59 36.50 -28.06
C SER A 248 -16.28 35.17 -27.79
N VAL A 249 -15.62 34.31 -27.02
CA VAL A 249 -16.28 33.15 -26.42
C VAL A 249 -16.43 33.40 -24.93
N THR A 250 -17.69 33.57 -24.54
CA THR A 250 -18.18 33.47 -23.17
C THR A 250 -17.91 32.05 -22.69
N ILE A 251 -16.93 31.88 -21.79
CA ILE A 251 -16.62 30.60 -21.15
C ILE A 251 -17.61 30.40 -20.00
N ILE A 252 -18.31 29.26 -19.98
CA ILE A 252 -19.00 28.67 -18.83
C ILE A 252 -18.26 27.38 -18.49
#